data_AF-A0A0A1VDE6-F1
#
_entry.id   AF-A0A0A1VDE6-F1
#
_cell.length_a   1.000
_cell.length_b   1.000
_cell.length_c   1.000
_cell.angle_alpha   90.00
_cell.angle_beta   90.00
_cell.angle_gamma   90.00
#
_symmetry.space_group_name_H-M   'P 1'
#
loop_
_entity.id
_entity.type
_entity.pdbx_description
1 polymer ?
#
loop_
_entity_poly.entity_id
_entity_poly.type
_entity_poly.pdbx_seq_one_letter_code
_entity_poly.pdbx_strand_id
1 'polypeptide(L)'
;MPRPNLTYSQILETNNIMRAAGEETYYLGVTRTVQESKFFPVSAYVMLGYLNAFYRYPALLRKIESHMSPEDIADRIRNCTTKLESMGINWCMINFYLLGREMLINMGVIRPHDAAEDLAYVLNFWRRFQLARRREDGRLTCKEAGHRSQILAERRIQVYHADMYECAHGDELHTATDQFLAALSQYAVLVACESRVCMTNHGPYNLGNGREMLVRDFFDLAEGDMPWLDGIATEVPYGRITVTTAVKDTHFYIVDDWGSFESKPEYKAENLCGVGLYTSDELSETQIPIGMGSKEELTKTLVELTNIFKDTTAKLWKRFASYHREQLMDAGALTYYNIIKDFAHVAGCYEADDWNKIDERADRFRPLLNDEYGNQILGALFVPLSCPSHQVSPYVMMQHSNLPKRTYSPLSAAASVDDGCVPTVGNRIHPGVTYLPEKVDKYRTTQGDLTLQELNKRCKEFLPALFKEPFRYLDDTWVKYHFDSPLADELYKLEQRQSRTLKGKGARVTRDEINAQTFE
;
A
#
# COMPACT_ATOMS: atom_id res chain seq x y z
N MET A 1 2.49 25.73 -28.07
CA MET A 1 3.20 24.86 -27.10
C MET A 1 3.48 23.54 -27.81
N PRO A 2 4.49 22.74 -27.41
CA PRO A 2 4.70 21.44 -28.05
C PRO A 2 3.50 20.53 -27.80
N ARG A 3 3.02 19.85 -28.85
CA ARG A 3 1.94 18.84 -28.77
C ARG A 3 2.39 17.65 -27.91
N PRO A 4 1.46 16.95 -27.23
CA PRO A 4 1.76 15.68 -26.59
C PRO A 4 2.31 14.64 -27.59
N ASN A 5 3.47 14.06 -27.30
CA ASN A 5 4.09 13.02 -28.10
C ASN A 5 3.60 11.63 -27.67
N LEU A 6 2.32 11.34 -27.94
CA LEU A 6 1.69 10.06 -27.65
C LEU A 6 1.22 9.35 -28.93
N THR A 7 1.55 8.07 -29.03
CA THR A 7 0.99 7.20 -30.07
C THR A 7 -0.48 6.88 -29.79
N TYR A 8 -1.20 6.49 -30.83
CA TYR A 8 -2.59 6.04 -30.69
C TYR A 8 -2.72 4.85 -29.71
N SER A 9 -1.80 3.88 -29.75
CA SER A 9 -1.80 2.74 -28.81
C SER A 9 -1.66 3.20 -27.36
N GLN A 10 -0.73 4.11 -27.08
CA GLN A 10 -0.53 4.64 -25.72
C GLN A 10 -1.78 5.34 -25.19
N ILE A 11 -2.51 6.08 -26.04
CA ILE A 11 -3.79 6.70 -25.66
C ILE A 11 -4.83 5.63 -25.31
N LEU A 12 -4.95 4.58 -26.12
CA LEU A 12 -5.89 3.49 -25.87
C LEU A 12 -5.58 2.73 -24.58
N GLU A 13 -4.30 2.41 -24.36
CA GLU A 13 -3.83 1.74 -23.13
C GLU A 13 -4.08 2.59 -21.89
N THR A 14 -3.75 3.89 -21.95
CA THR A 14 -4.01 4.86 -20.87
C THR A 14 -5.50 4.90 -20.53
N ASN A 15 -6.37 5.04 -21.53
CA ASN A 15 -7.81 5.06 -21.34
C ASN A 15 -8.37 3.74 -20.81
N ASN A 16 -7.79 2.60 -21.17
CA ASN A 16 -8.18 1.30 -20.66
C ASN A 16 -7.93 1.20 -19.15
N ILE A 17 -6.73 1.60 -18.70
CA ILE A 17 -6.37 1.65 -17.27
C ILE A 17 -7.30 2.60 -16.52
N MET A 18 -7.53 3.82 -17.05
CA MET A 18 -8.44 4.79 -16.42
C MET A 18 -9.86 4.25 -16.27
N ARG A 19 -10.40 3.57 -17.29
CA ARG A 19 -11.74 2.97 -17.21
C ARG A 19 -11.79 1.93 -16.09
N ALA A 20 -10.84 0.99 -16.06
CA ALA A 20 -10.80 -0.07 -15.06
C ALA A 20 -10.64 0.48 -13.63
N ALA A 21 -9.72 1.44 -13.45
CA ALA A 21 -9.50 2.13 -12.19
C ALA A 21 -10.75 2.89 -11.73
N GLY A 22 -11.43 3.59 -12.65
CA GLY A 22 -12.65 4.33 -12.35
C GLY A 22 -13.82 3.45 -11.91
N GLU A 23 -13.98 2.28 -12.53
CA GLU A 23 -14.98 1.29 -12.13
C GLU A 23 -14.69 0.72 -10.74
N GLU A 24 -13.42 0.44 -10.43
CA GLU A 24 -13.01 -0.04 -9.10
C GLU A 24 -13.17 1.05 -8.04
N THR A 25 -12.77 2.29 -8.32
CA THR A 25 -13.00 3.44 -7.43
C THR A 25 -14.47 3.59 -7.06
N TYR A 26 -15.37 3.42 -8.03
CA TYR A 26 -16.81 3.46 -7.76
C TYR A 26 -17.25 2.31 -6.87
N TYR A 27 -16.88 1.07 -7.21
CA TYR A 27 -17.21 -0.12 -6.43
C TYR A 27 -16.77 0.02 -4.96
N LEU A 28 -15.52 0.42 -4.74
CA LEU A 28 -14.97 0.64 -3.41
C LEU A 28 -15.66 1.80 -2.69
N GLY A 29 -16.00 2.88 -3.41
CA GLY A 29 -16.72 4.03 -2.85
C GLY A 29 -18.15 3.71 -2.39
N VAL A 30 -18.90 2.88 -3.11
CA VAL A 30 -20.31 2.58 -2.76
C VAL A 30 -20.50 1.40 -1.82
N THR A 31 -19.51 0.51 -1.71
CA THR A 31 -19.57 -0.65 -0.80
C THR A 31 -19.00 -0.34 0.58
N ARG A 32 -18.63 0.92 0.86
CA ARG A 32 -17.93 1.33 2.08
C ARG A 32 -18.60 2.57 2.67
N THR A 33 -18.54 2.68 4.01
CA THR A 33 -19.06 3.86 4.72
C THR A 33 -18.08 5.01 4.61
N VAL A 34 -18.59 6.21 4.32
CA VAL A 34 -17.79 7.44 4.32
C VAL A 34 -17.18 7.65 5.70
N GLN A 35 -15.87 7.90 5.73
CA GLN A 35 -15.15 8.20 6.96
C GLN A 35 -15.21 9.71 7.24
N GLU A 36 -15.91 10.07 8.31
CA GLU A 36 -15.86 11.41 8.86
C GLU A 36 -15.06 11.41 10.16
N SER A 37 -14.38 12.51 10.40
CA SER A 37 -13.62 12.76 11.61
C SER A 37 -14.07 14.10 12.20
N LYS A 38 -14.10 14.17 13.53
CA LYS A 38 -14.26 15.45 14.25
C LYS A 38 -12.92 16.08 14.63
N PHE A 39 -11.82 15.36 14.44
CA PHE A 39 -10.50 15.76 14.89
C PHE A 39 -9.64 16.27 13.73
N PHE A 40 -9.47 15.46 12.69
CA PHE A 40 -8.87 15.86 11.42
C PHE A 40 -9.90 16.33 10.39
N PRO A 41 -9.56 17.32 9.54
CA PRO A 41 -10.38 17.72 8.40
C PRO A 41 -10.18 16.75 7.22
N VAL A 42 -10.65 15.49 7.37
CA VAL A 42 -10.32 14.35 6.49
C VAL A 42 -10.53 14.67 5.02
N SER A 43 -11.74 15.03 4.63
CA SER A 43 -12.03 15.29 3.22
C SER A 43 -11.18 16.41 2.63
N ALA A 44 -10.93 17.46 3.42
CA ALA A 44 -10.09 18.58 3.01
C ALA A 44 -8.64 18.18 2.77
N TYR A 45 -8.03 17.44 3.71
CA TYR A 45 -6.65 17.04 3.56
C TYR A 45 -6.49 15.98 2.45
N VAL A 46 -7.48 15.09 2.25
CA VAL A 46 -7.43 14.06 1.22
C VAL A 46 -7.34 14.70 -0.17
N MET A 47 -8.19 15.70 -0.43
CA MET A 47 -8.12 16.47 -1.67
C MET A 47 -6.79 17.20 -1.86
N LEU A 48 -6.26 17.80 -0.80
CA LEU A 48 -4.95 18.47 -0.88
C LEU A 48 -3.86 17.47 -1.24
N GLY A 49 -3.90 16.26 -0.66
CA GLY A 49 -3.03 15.14 -1.01
C GLY A 49 -3.16 14.75 -2.49
N TYR A 50 -4.37 14.70 -3.04
CA TYR A 50 -4.60 14.38 -4.46
C TYR A 50 -4.06 15.46 -5.40
N LEU A 51 -4.28 16.74 -5.08
CA LEU A 51 -3.67 17.84 -5.83
C LEU A 51 -2.14 17.75 -5.79
N ASN A 52 -1.57 17.47 -4.62
CA ASN A 52 -0.13 17.31 -4.47
C ASN A 52 0.40 16.15 -5.32
N ALA A 53 -0.31 15.01 -5.32
CA ALA A 53 0.00 13.85 -6.15
C ALA A 53 -0.02 14.19 -7.65
N PHE A 54 -1.05 14.89 -8.13
CA PHE A 54 -1.13 15.33 -9.54
C PHE A 54 0.08 16.16 -9.97
N TYR A 55 0.49 17.11 -9.14
CA TYR A 55 1.58 18.02 -9.47
C TYR A 55 2.98 17.42 -9.30
N ARG A 56 3.18 16.48 -8.36
CA ARG A 56 4.51 15.99 -7.99
C ARG A 56 4.86 14.58 -8.47
N TYR A 57 3.89 13.66 -8.54
CA TYR A 57 4.18 12.25 -8.88
C TYR A 57 4.95 12.09 -10.21
N PRO A 58 4.64 12.80 -11.30
CA PRO A 58 5.37 12.59 -12.55
C PRO A 58 6.88 12.84 -12.42
N ALA A 59 7.29 13.94 -11.78
CA ALA A 59 8.70 14.26 -11.60
C ALA A 59 9.39 13.31 -10.60
N LEU A 60 8.69 12.91 -9.54
CA LEU A 60 9.22 11.96 -8.54
C LEU A 60 9.42 10.57 -9.12
N LEU A 61 8.46 10.07 -9.88
CA LEU A 61 8.55 8.76 -10.53
C LEU A 61 9.67 8.75 -11.56
N ARG A 62 9.89 9.85 -12.31
CA ARG A 62 11.06 9.98 -13.20
C ARG A 62 12.38 10.00 -12.42
N LYS A 63 12.43 10.66 -11.26
CA LYS A 63 13.61 10.63 -10.35
C LYS A 63 13.88 9.22 -9.84
N ILE A 64 12.85 8.49 -9.44
CA ILE A 64 12.96 7.09 -9.01
C ILE A 64 13.45 6.22 -10.16
N GLU A 65 12.80 6.30 -11.33
CA GLU A 65 13.11 5.47 -12.49
C GLU A 65 14.52 5.71 -13.04
N SER A 66 15.08 6.91 -12.87
CA SER A 66 16.48 7.16 -13.21
C SER A 66 17.49 6.40 -12.32
N HIS A 67 17.04 5.86 -11.19
CA HIS A 67 17.84 5.05 -10.27
C HIS A 67 17.49 3.56 -10.36
N MET A 68 16.22 3.22 -10.51
CA MET A 68 15.75 1.84 -10.58
C MET A 68 14.42 1.74 -11.32
N SER A 69 14.32 0.83 -12.29
CA SER A 69 13.07 0.64 -13.05
C SER A 69 11.94 0.12 -12.15
N PRO A 70 10.66 0.39 -12.47
CA PRO A 70 9.53 -0.17 -11.72
C PRO A 70 9.57 -1.70 -11.65
N GLU A 71 10.05 -2.38 -12.68
CA GLU A 71 10.22 -3.84 -12.70
C GLU A 71 11.31 -4.31 -11.74
N ASP A 72 12.47 -3.63 -11.72
CA ASP A 72 13.55 -3.94 -10.78
C ASP A 72 13.10 -3.74 -9.33
N ILE A 73 12.36 -2.66 -9.04
CA ILE A 73 11.79 -2.44 -7.70
C ILE A 73 10.83 -3.58 -7.35
N ALA A 74 9.90 -3.93 -8.24
CA ALA A 74 8.93 -5.00 -8.01
C ALA A 74 9.59 -6.35 -7.72
N ASP A 75 10.62 -6.72 -8.48
CA ASP A 75 11.39 -7.95 -8.26
C ASP A 75 12.15 -7.92 -6.93
N ARG A 76 12.66 -6.74 -6.54
CA ARG A 76 13.48 -6.57 -5.33
C ARG A 76 12.67 -6.69 -4.05
N ILE A 77 11.43 -6.18 -4.03
CA ILE A 77 10.63 -6.11 -2.80
C ILE A 77 9.89 -7.40 -2.46
N ARG A 78 9.96 -8.44 -3.30
CA ARG A 78 9.13 -9.66 -3.19
C ARG A 78 9.19 -10.37 -1.83
N ASN A 79 10.22 -10.09 -1.05
CA ASN A 79 10.45 -10.70 0.26
C ASN A 79 10.40 -9.73 1.43
N CYS A 80 10.13 -8.45 1.21
CA CYS A 80 10.03 -7.44 2.26
C CYS A 80 8.59 -6.93 2.41
N THR A 81 8.21 -6.59 3.63
CA THR A 81 6.96 -5.91 3.93
C THR A 81 7.14 -4.44 3.57
N THR A 82 6.38 -3.92 2.61
CA THR A 82 6.44 -2.50 2.17
C THR A 82 5.06 -2.01 1.75
N LYS A 83 4.81 -0.70 1.81
CA LYS A 83 3.58 -0.12 1.25
C LYS A 83 3.44 -0.40 -0.25
N LEU A 84 4.52 -0.76 -0.95
CA LEU A 84 4.47 -1.14 -2.35
C LEU A 84 3.74 -2.47 -2.61
N GLU A 85 3.56 -3.31 -1.58
CA GLU A 85 2.74 -4.53 -1.66
C GLU A 85 1.28 -4.29 -1.24
N SER A 86 0.94 -3.06 -0.82
CA SER A 86 -0.32 -2.74 -0.16
C SER A 86 -1.35 -2.05 -1.08
N MET A 87 -2.43 -1.53 -0.48
CA MET A 87 -3.35 -0.59 -1.12
C MET A 87 -2.64 0.60 -1.79
N GLY A 88 -1.45 0.96 -1.29
CA GLY A 88 -0.60 2.01 -1.83
C GLY A 88 -0.38 1.90 -3.34
N ILE A 89 -0.21 0.68 -3.83
CA ILE A 89 -0.04 0.41 -5.27
C ILE A 89 -1.25 -0.24 -5.89
N ASN A 90 -1.97 -1.13 -5.18
CA ASN A 90 -3.16 -1.79 -5.73
C ASN A 90 -4.21 -0.79 -6.21
N TRP A 91 -4.36 0.34 -5.52
CA TRP A 91 -5.31 1.38 -5.91
C TRP A 91 -4.75 2.81 -5.77
N CYS A 92 -4.10 3.15 -4.66
CA CYS A 92 -3.87 4.55 -4.30
C CYS A 92 -2.96 5.33 -5.28
N MET A 93 -1.83 4.78 -5.72
CA MET A 93 -0.86 5.48 -6.58
C MET A 93 -1.52 6.18 -7.77
N ILE A 94 -2.22 5.42 -8.60
CA ILE A 94 -2.83 5.97 -9.81
C ILE A 94 -4.10 6.76 -9.48
N ASN A 95 -4.90 6.31 -8.51
CA ASN A 95 -6.18 6.95 -8.23
C ASN A 95 -6.01 8.29 -7.52
N PHE A 96 -4.98 8.49 -6.68
CA PHE A 96 -4.69 9.78 -6.06
C PHE A 96 -4.28 10.82 -7.12
N TYR A 97 -3.44 10.41 -8.09
CA TYR A 97 -3.08 11.23 -9.24
C TYR A 97 -4.31 11.57 -10.11
N LEU A 98 -5.14 10.56 -10.43
CA LEU A 98 -6.33 10.71 -11.27
C LEU A 98 -7.41 11.56 -10.58
N LEU A 99 -7.64 11.40 -9.28
CA LEU A 99 -8.61 12.20 -8.51
C LEU A 99 -8.15 13.66 -8.42
N GLY A 100 -6.86 13.92 -8.24
CA GLY A 100 -6.30 15.27 -8.30
C GLY A 100 -6.51 15.91 -9.67
N ARG A 101 -6.29 15.14 -10.74
CA ARG A 101 -6.59 15.56 -12.11
C ARG A 101 -8.07 15.87 -12.32
N GLU A 102 -8.98 14.99 -11.91
CA GLU A 102 -10.43 15.22 -12.07
C GLU A 102 -10.91 16.42 -11.28
N MET A 103 -10.35 16.65 -10.09
CA MET A 103 -10.68 17.84 -9.30
C MET A 103 -10.35 19.12 -10.08
N LEU A 104 -9.15 19.20 -10.68
CA LEU A 104 -8.73 20.34 -11.50
C LEU A 104 -9.56 20.50 -12.79
N ILE A 105 -9.99 19.39 -13.40
CA ILE A 105 -10.91 19.42 -14.56
C ILE A 105 -12.26 20.00 -14.15
N ASN A 106 -12.84 19.53 -13.04
CA ASN A 106 -14.13 20.02 -12.54
C ASN A 106 -14.07 21.48 -12.06
N MET A 107 -12.90 21.95 -11.61
CA MET A 107 -12.66 23.36 -11.32
C MET A 107 -12.42 24.23 -12.56
N GLY A 108 -12.31 23.63 -13.75
CA GLY A 108 -12.03 24.35 -15.01
C GLY A 108 -10.60 24.87 -15.12
N VAL A 109 -9.68 24.37 -14.30
CA VAL A 109 -8.26 24.79 -14.30
C VAL A 109 -7.49 24.12 -15.44
N ILE A 110 -7.83 22.87 -15.74
CA ILE A 110 -7.22 22.09 -16.83
C ILE A 110 -8.31 21.40 -17.66
N ARG A 111 -7.95 21.02 -18.89
CA ARG A 111 -8.77 20.15 -19.75
C ARG A 111 -8.28 18.71 -19.64
N PRO A 112 -9.07 17.72 -20.10
CA PRO A 112 -8.66 16.32 -20.11
C PRO A 112 -7.32 16.04 -20.81
N HIS A 113 -6.94 16.87 -21.78
CA HIS A 113 -5.71 16.71 -22.57
C HIS A 113 -4.47 17.35 -21.96
N ASP A 114 -4.62 18.19 -20.95
CA ASP A 114 -3.49 18.80 -20.27
C ASP A 114 -2.77 17.74 -19.42
N ALA A 115 -1.44 17.78 -19.41
CA ALA A 115 -0.53 16.79 -18.82
C ALA A 115 -0.68 15.35 -19.37
N ALA A 116 -1.12 15.19 -20.63
CA ALA A 116 -1.36 13.87 -21.21
C ALA A 116 -0.13 12.93 -21.20
N GLU A 117 1.09 13.46 -21.40
CA GLU A 117 2.30 12.62 -21.35
C GLU A 117 2.59 12.13 -19.94
N ASP A 118 2.38 12.97 -18.93
CA ASP A 118 2.55 12.59 -17.53
C ASP A 118 1.48 11.59 -17.08
N LEU A 119 0.24 11.76 -17.53
CA LEU A 119 -0.84 10.79 -17.30
C LEU A 119 -0.46 9.41 -17.87
N ALA A 120 -0.07 9.35 -19.14
CA ALA A 120 0.34 8.11 -19.77
C ALA A 120 1.55 7.48 -19.05
N TYR A 121 2.52 8.32 -18.64
CA TYR A 121 3.71 7.89 -17.92
C TYR A 121 3.39 7.29 -16.54
N VAL A 122 2.61 7.99 -15.71
CA VAL A 122 2.24 7.52 -14.36
C VAL A 122 1.49 6.18 -14.43
N LEU A 123 0.52 6.06 -15.33
CA LEU A 123 -0.25 4.81 -15.48
C LEU A 123 0.61 3.68 -16.06
N ASN A 124 1.54 3.98 -16.97
CA ASN A 124 2.45 2.98 -17.52
C ASN A 124 3.47 2.49 -16.49
N PHE A 125 4.04 3.39 -15.68
CA PHE A 125 4.93 3.04 -14.57
C PHE A 125 4.23 2.07 -13.60
N TRP A 126 3.01 2.41 -13.18
CA TRP A 126 2.19 1.56 -12.33
C TRP A 126 1.92 0.19 -12.95
N ARG A 127 1.53 0.16 -14.24
CA ARG A 127 1.25 -1.09 -14.95
C ARG A 127 2.48 -1.99 -15.01
N ARG A 128 3.66 -1.44 -15.34
CA ARG A 128 4.94 -2.17 -15.40
C ARG A 128 5.30 -2.77 -14.04
N PHE A 129 5.16 -1.99 -12.96
CA PHE A 129 5.35 -2.47 -11.61
C PHE A 129 4.39 -3.62 -11.27
N GLN A 130 3.08 -3.45 -11.51
CA GLN A 130 2.08 -4.47 -11.17
C GLN A 130 2.30 -5.76 -11.95
N LEU A 131 2.64 -5.69 -13.23
CA LEU A 131 2.93 -6.87 -14.05
C LEU A 131 4.17 -7.63 -13.55
N ALA A 132 5.23 -6.92 -13.16
CA ALA A 132 6.42 -7.56 -12.59
C ALA A 132 6.12 -8.17 -11.21
N ARG A 133 5.38 -7.45 -10.36
CA ARG A 133 5.03 -7.92 -9.00
C ARG A 133 4.07 -9.10 -9.02
N ARG A 134 3.12 -9.12 -9.96
CA ARG A 134 2.08 -10.16 -10.12
C ARG A 134 2.32 -11.04 -11.34
N ARG A 135 3.60 -11.27 -11.69
CA ARG A 135 3.98 -12.06 -12.87
C ARG A 135 3.44 -13.50 -12.87
N GLU A 136 2.97 -13.98 -11.71
CA GLU A 136 2.52 -15.36 -11.50
C GLU A 136 1.14 -15.60 -12.10
N ASP A 137 0.29 -14.57 -12.12
CA ASP A 137 -1.06 -14.64 -12.67
C ASP A 137 -1.38 -13.55 -13.71
N GLY A 138 -0.51 -12.53 -13.85
CA GLY A 138 -0.59 -11.48 -14.85
C GLY A 138 -1.69 -10.44 -14.61
N ARG A 139 -2.34 -10.45 -13.43
CA ARG A 139 -3.40 -9.50 -13.09
C ARG A 139 -2.83 -8.18 -12.59
N LEU A 140 -3.54 -7.08 -12.82
CA LEU A 140 -3.14 -5.75 -12.37
C LEU A 140 -3.76 -5.35 -11.02
N THR A 141 -4.92 -5.89 -10.69
CA THR A 141 -5.67 -5.54 -9.47
C THR A 141 -6.34 -6.76 -8.84
N CYS A 142 -6.74 -6.63 -7.57
CA CYS A 142 -7.52 -7.64 -6.86
C CYS A 142 -8.91 -7.82 -7.50
N LYS A 143 -9.50 -6.78 -8.10
CA LYS A 143 -10.75 -6.90 -8.88
C LYS A 143 -10.68 -8.01 -9.95
N GLU A 144 -9.58 -8.08 -10.70
CA GLU A 144 -9.37 -9.10 -11.74
C GLU A 144 -9.22 -10.52 -11.18
N ALA A 145 -8.91 -10.64 -9.88
CA ALA A 145 -8.82 -11.89 -9.14
C ALA A 145 -10.14 -12.27 -8.41
N GLY A 146 -11.24 -11.56 -8.68
CA GLY A 146 -12.49 -11.74 -7.95
C GLY A 146 -12.42 -11.20 -6.52
N HIS A 147 -11.75 -10.06 -6.34
CA HIS A 147 -11.45 -9.42 -5.06
C HIS A 147 -10.67 -10.34 -4.11
N ARG A 148 -9.56 -10.88 -4.60
CA ARG A 148 -8.60 -11.66 -3.79
C ARG A 148 -7.22 -11.05 -3.87
N SER A 149 -6.68 -10.64 -2.73
CA SER A 149 -5.34 -10.04 -2.61
C SER A 149 -4.29 -11.13 -2.36
N GLN A 150 -4.22 -12.11 -3.28
CA GLN A 150 -3.28 -13.24 -3.21
C GLN A 150 -1.99 -12.90 -3.97
N ILE A 151 -1.15 -12.04 -3.37
CA ILE A 151 0.08 -11.55 -4.01
C ILE A 151 1.36 -12.26 -3.53
N LEU A 152 1.27 -13.07 -2.47
CA LEU A 152 2.44 -13.72 -1.88
C LEU A 152 2.67 -15.08 -2.56
N ALA A 153 3.95 -15.39 -2.81
CA ALA A 153 4.36 -16.65 -3.43
C ALA A 153 4.13 -17.85 -2.52
N GLU A 154 3.97 -19.04 -3.09
CA GLU A 154 3.71 -20.28 -2.36
C GLU A 154 4.71 -20.51 -1.22
N ARG A 155 6.02 -20.41 -1.50
CA ARG A 155 7.10 -20.59 -0.51
C ARG A 155 6.94 -19.72 0.74
N ARG A 156 6.43 -18.50 0.60
CA ARG A 156 6.21 -17.56 1.71
C ARG A 156 4.98 -17.99 2.52
N ILE A 157 3.91 -18.36 1.83
CA ILE A 157 2.68 -18.87 2.44
C ILE A 157 2.92 -20.18 3.21
N GLN A 158 3.78 -21.07 2.70
CA GLN A 158 4.16 -22.29 3.40
C GLN A 158 4.87 -21.99 4.73
N VAL A 159 5.83 -21.06 4.74
CA VAL A 159 6.53 -20.65 5.97
C VAL A 159 5.54 -20.09 6.99
N TYR A 160 4.67 -19.17 6.58
CA TYR A 160 3.64 -18.63 7.46
C TYR A 160 2.69 -19.71 7.99
N HIS A 161 2.21 -20.59 7.12
CA HIS A 161 1.32 -21.69 7.53
C HIS A 161 1.96 -22.59 8.58
N ALA A 162 3.21 -23.01 8.35
CA ALA A 162 3.88 -23.97 9.22
C ALA A 162 4.37 -23.36 10.54
N ASP A 163 4.73 -22.07 10.54
CA ASP A 163 5.30 -21.41 11.71
C ASP A 163 4.28 -20.79 12.66
N MET A 164 3.03 -20.58 12.24
CA MET A 164 1.99 -20.10 13.15
C MET A 164 1.88 -20.99 14.39
N TYR A 165 1.64 -20.39 15.55
CA TYR A 165 1.24 -21.12 16.75
C TYR A 165 -0.27 -21.22 16.79
N GLU A 166 -0.78 -22.41 17.09
CA GLU A 166 -2.21 -22.61 17.27
C GLU A 166 -2.69 -21.93 18.55
N CYS A 167 -3.88 -21.33 18.45
CA CYS A 167 -4.57 -20.76 19.58
C CYS A 167 -6.04 -21.16 19.58
N ALA A 168 -6.63 -21.21 20.76
CA ALA A 168 -8.05 -21.44 20.95
C ALA A 168 -8.69 -20.20 21.58
N HIS A 169 -9.96 -19.94 21.25
CA HIS A 169 -10.70 -18.84 21.83
C HIS A 169 -10.60 -18.84 23.36
N GLY A 170 -10.15 -17.72 23.92
CA GLY A 170 -10.00 -17.52 25.36
C GLY A 170 -8.68 -18.04 25.96
N ASP A 171 -7.79 -18.66 25.18
CA ASP A 171 -6.44 -18.96 25.65
C ASP A 171 -5.57 -17.68 25.73
N GLU A 172 -4.41 -17.78 26.39
CA GLU A 172 -3.53 -16.62 26.62
C GLU A 172 -3.02 -16.00 25.32
N LEU A 173 -2.64 -16.84 24.34
CA LEU A 173 -2.14 -16.38 23.05
C LEU A 173 -3.24 -15.70 22.23
N HIS A 174 -4.44 -16.28 22.21
CA HIS A 174 -5.63 -15.73 21.57
C HIS A 174 -5.98 -14.36 22.15
N THR A 175 -6.04 -14.26 23.48
CA THR A 175 -6.34 -13.01 24.19
C THR A 175 -5.28 -11.95 23.92
N ALA A 176 -3.99 -12.31 23.98
CA ALA A 176 -2.90 -11.39 23.67
C ALA A 176 -2.95 -10.92 22.20
N THR A 177 -3.29 -11.81 21.26
CA THR A 177 -3.41 -11.48 19.84
C THR A 177 -4.55 -10.51 19.57
N ASP A 178 -5.72 -10.74 20.15
CA ASP A 178 -6.89 -9.85 20.00
C ASP A 178 -6.59 -8.45 20.52
N GLN A 179 -6.02 -8.35 21.72
CA GLN A 179 -5.62 -7.07 22.33
C GLN A 179 -4.54 -6.35 21.52
N PHE A 180 -3.55 -7.09 21.03
CA PHE A 180 -2.47 -6.55 20.20
C PHE A 180 -2.99 -6.00 18.88
N LEU A 181 -3.80 -6.77 18.15
CA LEU A 181 -4.38 -6.34 16.88
C LEU A 181 -5.27 -5.10 17.05
N ALA A 182 -6.04 -5.02 18.13
CA ALA A 182 -6.84 -3.84 18.45
C ALA A 182 -5.96 -2.61 18.71
N ALA A 183 -4.93 -2.72 19.57
CA ALA A 183 -4.03 -1.62 19.89
C ALA A 183 -3.21 -1.15 18.68
N LEU A 184 -2.64 -2.09 17.92
CA LEU A 184 -1.89 -1.80 16.70
C LEU A 184 -2.76 -1.14 15.62
N SER A 185 -3.99 -1.62 15.42
CA SER A 185 -4.91 -1.03 14.44
C SER A 185 -5.31 0.40 14.83
N GLN A 186 -5.63 0.64 16.10
CA GLN A 186 -5.94 1.99 16.60
C GLN A 186 -4.76 2.95 16.43
N TYR A 187 -3.55 2.48 16.78
CA TYR A 187 -2.34 3.26 16.59
C TYR A 187 -2.11 3.60 15.11
N ALA A 188 -2.16 2.60 14.23
CA ALA A 188 -1.94 2.78 12.79
C ALA A 188 -2.97 3.72 12.14
N VAL A 189 -4.23 3.70 12.58
CA VAL A 189 -5.25 4.67 12.14
C VAL A 189 -4.87 6.08 12.55
N LEU A 190 -4.39 6.28 13.78
CA LEU A 190 -3.98 7.60 14.27
C LEU A 190 -2.70 8.10 13.58
N VAL A 191 -1.70 7.23 13.37
CA VAL A 191 -0.50 7.52 12.58
C VAL A 191 -0.88 8.06 11.20
N ALA A 192 -1.89 7.45 10.59
CA ALA A 192 -2.42 7.79 9.28
C ALA A 192 -3.50 8.90 9.31
N CYS A 193 -3.51 9.75 10.34
CA CYS A 193 -4.42 10.90 10.47
C CYS A 193 -5.90 10.51 10.33
N GLU A 194 -6.29 9.44 11.02
CA GLU A 194 -7.62 8.82 10.96
C GLU A 194 -7.99 8.27 9.58
N SER A 195 -7.03 7.65 8.90
CA SER A 195 -7.29 6.85 7.69
C SER A 195 -6.69 5.45 7.83
N ARG A 196 -6.93 4.56 6.85
CA ARG A 196 -6.44 3.17 6.90
C ARG A 196 -5.20 2.90 6.06
N VAL A 197 -4.53 3.92 5.52
CA VAL A 197 -3.42 3.74 4.55
C VAL A 197 -2.12 3.19 5.16
N CYS A 198 -2.05 3.01 6.47
CA CYS A 198 -0.93 2.35 7.15
C CYS A 198 -1.19 0.88 7.47
N MET A 199 -2.24 0.27 6.91
CA MET A 199 -2.49 -1.17 7.05
C MET A 199 -3.05 -1.77 5.76
N THR A 200 -2.82 -3.05 5.53
CA THR A 200 -3.40 -3.80 4.41
C THR A 200 -3.60 -5.26 4.82
N ASN A 201 -4.48 -5.96 4.10
CA ASN A 201 -4.65 -7.39 4.25
C ASN A 201 -4.43 -8.10 2.90
N HIS A 202 -3.82 -9.28 2.96
CA HIS A 202 -3.62 -10.20 1.84
C HIS A 202 -4.33 -11.52 2.12
N GLY A 203 -4.83 -12.15 1.06
CA GLY A 203 -5.55 -13.42 1.10
C GLY A 203 -6.93 -13.37 0.44
N PRO A 204 -7.86 -14.27 0.84
CA PRO A 204 -7.59 -15.39 1.74
C PRO A 204 -6.62 -16.40 1.12
N TYR A 205 -5.77 -17.04 1.91
CA TYR A 205 -4.98 -18.20 1.45
C TYR A 205 -5.57 -19.49 2.03
N ASN A 206 -5.73 -20.52 1.21
CA ASN A 206 -6.34 -21.78 1.63
C ASN A 206 -5.32 -22.65 2.40
N LEU A 207 -5.57 -22.90 3.68
CA LEU A 207 -4.73 -23.75 4.53
C LEU A 207 -5.18 -25.22 4.55
N GLY A 208 -6.30 -25.55 3.92
CA GLY A 208 -6.95 -26.86 4.04
C GLY A 208 -7.79 -26.97 5.33
N ASN A 209 -8.51 -28.08 5.49
CA ASN A 209 -9.34 -28.37 6.67
C ASN A 209 -10.33 -27.25 7.04
N GLY A 210 -10.85 -26.52 6.04
CA GLY A 210 -11.78 -25.41 6.26
C GLY A 210 -11.14 -24.16 6.89
N ARG A 211 -9.81 -24.06 6.89
CA ARG A 211 -9.06 -22.90 7.40
C ARG A 211 -8.59 -21.99 6.27
N GLU A 212 -8.67 -20.69 6.52
CA GLU A 212 -8.13 -19.65 5.65
C GLU A 212 -7.11 -18.79 6.40
N MET A 213 -6.11 -18.27 5.71
CA MET A 213 -5.14 -17.33 6.27
C MET A 213 -5.34 -15.93 5.70
N LEU A 214 -5.29 -14.95 6.58
CA LEU A 214 -5.01 -13.56 6.23
C LEU A 214 -3.59 -13.20 6.66
N VAL A 215 -2.91 -12.42 5.83
CA VAL A 215 -1.64 -11.77 6.18
C VAL A 215 -1.93 -10.28 6.29
N ARG A 216 -1.70 -9.71 7.46
CA ARG A 216 -2.05 -8.33 7.82
C ARG A 216 -0.78 -7.54 8.02
N ASP A 217 -0.53 -6.56 7.16
CA ASP A 217 0.67 -5.74 7.22
C ASP A 217 0.34 -4.36 7.75
N PHE A 218 1.22 -3.84 8.59
CA PHE A 218 1.16 -2.53 9.21
C PHE A 218 2.47 -1.77 8.93
N PHE A 219 2.35 -0.50 8.55
CA PHE A 219 3.44 0.31 8.05
C PHE A 219 3.60 1.63 8.82
N ASP A 220 4.75 2.27 8.68
CA ASP A 220 5.06 3.59 9.24
C ASP A 220 4.86 3.67 10.77
N LEU A 221 5.19 2.60 11.50
CA LEU A 221 4.87 2.48 12.93
C LEU A 221 5.89 3.17 13.84
N ALA A 222 7.14 3.31 13.41
CA ALA A 222 8.23 3.85 14.21
C ALA A 222 8.69 5.22 13.69
N GLU A 223 9.71 5.80 14.33
CA GLU A 223 10.41 6.98 13.79
C GLU A 223 10.96 6.66 12.39
N GLY A 224 10.40 7.30 11.37
CA GLY A 224 10.62 6.96 9.96
C GLY A 224 10.47 8.19 9.10
N ASP A 225 9.50 8.25 8.21
CA ASP A 225 9.33 9.38 7.30
C ASP A 225 8.44 10.51 7.84
N MET A 226 7.54 10.16 8.76
CA MET A 226 6.47 11.04 9.22
C MET A 226 6.97 11.92 10.38
N PRO A 227 7.05 13.26 10.22
CA PRO A 227 7.66 14.14 11.23
C PRO A 227 6.87 14.18 12.55
N TRP A 228 5.57 13.87 12.53
CA TRP A 228 4.77 13.80 13.76
C TRP A 228 5.06 12.57 14.63
N LEU A 229 5.85 11.60 14.14
CA LEU A 229 6.30 10.46 14.94
C LEU A 229 7.63 10.70 15.64
N ASP A 230 8.40 11.70 15.22
CA ASP A 230 9.72 12.00 15.79
C ASP A 230 9.60 12.40 17.27
N GLY A 231 10.33 11.71 18.14
CA GLY A 231 10.25 11.85 19.59
C GLY A 231 8.98 11.30 20.23
N ILE A 232 8.09 10.64 19.48
CA ILE A 232 6.87 9.98 20.01
C ILE A 232 7.00 8.47 19.91
N ALA A 233 7.43 7.97 18.75
CA ALA A 233 7.53 6.55 18.46
C ALA A 233 8.91 5.95 18.81
N THR A 234 9.65 6.57 19.74
CA THR A 234 11.02 6.16 20.12
C THR A 234 11.10 4.72 20.61
N GLU A 235 10.08 4.32 21.38
CA GLU A 235 9.93 2.98 21.97
C GLU A 235 9.35 1.95 21.00
N VAL A 236 8.85 2.35 19.83
CA VAL A 236 8.31 1.40 18.85
C VAL A 236 9.48 0.68 18.18
N PRO A 237 9.65 -0.64 18.39
CA PRO A 237 10.86 -1.34 17.96
C PRO A 237 10.92 -1.54 16.44
N TYR A 238 9.78 -1.66 15.78
CA TYR A 238 9.69 -2.04 14.37
C TYR A 238 8.89 -0.99 13.58
N GLY A 239 9.46 -0.51 12.47
CA GLY A 239 8.76 0.40 11.55
C GLY A 239 7.61 -0.27 10.78
N ARG A 240 7.68 -1.60 10.65
CA ARG A 240 6.69 -2.43 9.93
C ARG A 240 6.46 -3.74 10.69
N ILE A 241 5.22 -4.20 10.71
CA ILE A 241 4.81 -5.46 11.34
C ILE A 241 3.90 -6.23 10.39
N THR A 242 4.16 -7.53 10.26
CA THR A 242 3.33 -8.49 9.55
C THR A 242 2.73 -9.47 10.55
N VAL A 243 1.40 -9.59 10.55
CA VAL A 243 0.66 -10.54 11.39
C VAL A 243 -0.03 -11.55 10.48
N THR A 244 0.29 -12.82 10.66
CA THR A 244 -0.39 -13.93 9.98
C THR A 244 -1.46 -14.47 10.90
N THR A 245 -2.68 -14.66 10.40
CA THR A 245 -3.80 -15.19 11.17
C THR A 245 -4.47 -16.32 10.41
N ALA A 246 -4.46 -17.52 10.98
CA ALA A 246 -5.30 -18.63 10.54
C ALA A 246 -6.69 -18.50 11.16
N VAL A 247 -7.72 -18.67 10.34
CA VAL A 247 -9.11 -18.47 10.71
C VAL A 247 -9.93 -19.67 10.23
N LYS A 248 -10.86 -20.14 11.04
CA LYS A 248 -11.78 -21.24 10.74
C LYS A 248 -13.24 -20.80 10.80
N ASP A 249 -14.13 -21.62 10.24
CA ASP A 249 -15.58 -21.42 10.29
C ASP A 249 -16.06 -20.10 9.66
N THR A 250 -15.26 -19.51 8.77
CA THR A 250 -15.58 -18.32 7.98
C THR A 250 -14.86 -18.37 6.63
N HIS A 251 -15.44 -17.71 5.62
CA HIS A 251 -14.85 -17.55 4.30
C HIS A 251 -14.74 -16.06 3.95
N PHE A 252 -13.54 -15.57 3.67
CA PHE A 252 -13.31 -14.21 3.21
C PHE A 252 -13.56 -14.11 1.70
N TYR A 253 -14.79 -13.73 1.33
CA TYR A 253 -15.19 -13.63 -0.08
C TYR A 253 -14.74 -12.32 -0.74
N ILE A 254 -14.29 -11.33 0.05
CA ILE A 254 -13.65 -10.11 -0.44
C ILE A 254 -12.37 -9.89 0.35
N VAL A 255 -11.27 -9.65 -0.36
CA VAL A 255 -10.05 -8.96 0.09
C VAL A 255 -9.63 -8.05 -1.07
N ASP A 256 -10.06 -6.79 -1.01
CA ASP A 256 -10.07 -5.87 -2.15
C ASP A 256 -8.77 -5.06 -2.34
N ASP A 257 -8.75 -4.15 -3.31
CA ASP A 257 -7.60 -3.30 -3.62
C ASP A 257 -7.32 -2.23 -2.54
N TRP A 258 -8.25 -1.97 -1.60
CA TRP A 258 -8.00 -1.22 -0.37
C TRP A 258 -7.48 -2.12 0.76
N GLY A 259 -7.19 -3.39 0.49
CA GLY A 259 -6.81 -4.35 1.52
C GLY A 259 -7.90 -4.52 2.58
N SER A 260 -9.15 -4.14 2.32
CA SER A 260 -10.29 -4.40 3.20
C SER A 260 -10.83 -5.78 2.92
N PHE A 261 -11.44 -6.42 3.92
CA PHE A 261 -12.03 -7.74 3.75
C PHE A 261 -13.47 -7.81 4.22
N GLU A 262 -14.25 -8.69 3.59
CA GLU A 262 -15.57 -9.12 4.05
C GLU A 262 -15.61 -10.64 4.10
N SER A 263 -16.44 -11.17 5.00
CA SER A 263 -16.50 -12.60 5.28
C SER A 263 -17.91 -13.08 5.51
N LYS A 264 -18.14 -14.37 5.21
CA LYS A 264 -19.42 -15.04 5.43
C LYS A 264 -19.22 -16.47 5.95
N PRO A 265 -19.73 -16.84 7.15
CA PRO A 265 -20.30 -15.95 8.17
C PRO A 265 -19.34 -14.82 8.60
N GLU A 266 -19.85 -13.79 9.26
CA GLU A 266 -19.04 -12.65 9.71
C GLU A 266 -17.87 -13.13 10.58
N TYR A 267 -16.67 -12.65 10.27
CA TYR A 267 -15.45 -12.88 11.05
C TYR A 267 -15.60 -12.33 12.46
N LYS A 268 -15.32 -13.17 13.45
CA LYS A 268 -15.22 -12.82 14.86
C LYS A 268 -13.87 -13.26 15.42
N ALA A 269 -13.45 -12.65 16.52
CA ALA A 269 -12.22 -13.05 17.22
C ALA A 269 -12.22 -14.55 17.58
N GLU A 270 -13.38 -15.15 17.84
CA GLU A 270 -13.57 -16.59 18.12
C GLU A 270 -13.09 -17.51 16.98
N ASN A 271 -13.11 -17.01 15.74
CA ASN A 271 -12.72 -17.76 14.55
C ASN A 271 -11.20 -17.89 14.39
N LEU A 272 -10.42 -17.06 15.09
CA LEU A 272 -8.97 -17.11 15.07
C LEU A 272 -8.48 -18.43 15.68
N CYS A 273 -7.68 -19.18 14.93
CA CYS A 273 -7.13 -20.47 15.36
C CYS A 273 -5.61 -20.58 15.23
N GLY A 274 -4.93 -19.57 14.72
CA GLY A 274 -3.47 -19.54 14.70
C GLY A 274 -2.91 -18.15 14.41
N VAL A 275 -1.71 -17.88 14.92
CA VAL A 275 -1.06 -16.57 14.80
C VAL A 275 0.44 -16.69 14.62
N GLY A 276 1.01 -15.78 13.82
CA GLY A 276 2.45 -15.59 13.67
C GLY A 276 2.78 -14.12 13.47
N LEU A 277 3.97 -13.71 13.92
CA LEU A 277 4.40 -12.31 13.96
C LEU A 277 5.78 -12.13 13.34
N TYR A 278 5.90 -11.17 12.42
CA TYR A 278 7.11 -10.93 11.63
C TYR A 278 7.35 -9.44 11.39
N THR A 279 8.58 -9.09 11.01
CA THR A 279 8.95 -7.78 10.45
C THR A 279 9.90 -7.98 9.26
N SER A 280 9.89 -7.01 8.35
CA SER A 280 10.94 -6.83 7.34
C SER A 280 10.84 -5.45 6.72
N ASP A 281 11.90 -5.06 6.04
CA ASP A 281 12.01 -3.82 5.27
C ASP A 281 12.95 -4.02 4.06
N GLU A 282 13.23 -2.93 3.34
CA GLU A 282 14.13 -2.88 2.18
C GLU A 282 15.59 -3.27 2.47
N LEU A 283 15.96 -3.44 3.74
CA LEU A 283 17.28 -3.92 4.19
C LEU A 283 17.24 -5.36 4.74
N SER A 284 16.09 -6.01 4.62
CA SER A 284 15.85 -7.39 5.05
C SER A 284 15.93 -8.36 3.89
N GLU A 285 16.55 -9.51 4.13
CA GLU A 285 16.71 -10.55 3.10
C GLU A 285 15.48 -11.49 3.02
N THR A 286 14.78 -11.69 4.13
CA THR A 286 13.48 -12.39 4.24
C THR A 286 12.70 -11.81 5.43
N GLN A 287 11.49 -12.31 5.67
CA GLN A 287 10.75 -12.03 6.90
C GLN A 287 11.56 -12.47 8.13
N ILE A 288 11.52 -11.66 9.17
CA ILE A 288 12.21 -11.87 10.43
C ILE A 288 11.14 -12.16 11.49
N PRO A 289 11.13 -13.35 12.11
CA PRO A 289 10.17 -13.67 13.17
C PRO A 289 10.37 -12.79 14.40
N ILE A 290 9.27 -12.41 15.06
CA ILE A 290 9.27 -11.60 16.28
C ILE A 290 8.64 -12.41 17.41
N GLY A 291 9.44 -12.78 18.42
CA GLY A 291 8.95 -13.56 19.56
C GLY A 291 8.49 -14.99 19.22
N MET A 292 8.83 -15.52 18.05
CA MET A 292 8.32 -16.82 17.56
C MET A 292 9.15 -18.04 18.04
N GLY A 293 9.94 -17.91 19.11
CA GLY A 293 10.72 -19.04 19.65
C GLY A 293 9.86 -20.06 20.41
N SER A 294 8.80 -19.60 21.07
CA SER A 294 7.78 -20.45 21.70
C SER A 294 6.41 -19.75 21.73
N LYS A 295 5.35 -20.48 22.08
CA LYS A 295 4.01 -19.92 22.28
C LYS A 295 4.01 -18.88 23.41
N GLU A 296 4.72 -19.16 24.49
CA GLU A 296 4.88 -18.29 25.67
C GLU A 296 5.66 -17.01 25.33
N GLU A 297 6.75 -17.13 24.56
CA GLU A 297 7.52 -16.00 24.08
C GLU A 297 6.65 -15.07 23.23
N LEU A 298 5.94 -15.63 22.24
CA LEU A 298 5.06 -14.85 21.36
C LEU A 298 3.99 -14.12 22.17
N THR A 299 3.38 -14.82 23.13
CA THR A 299 2.34 -14.26 24.00
C THR A 299 2.89 -13.06 24.78
N LYS A 300 4.08 -13.20 25.39
CA LYS A 300 4.74 -12.13 26.11
C LYS A 300 5.07 -10.94 25.20
N THR A 301 5.60 -11.20 24.01
CA THR A 301 5.93 -10.16 23.04
C THR A 301 4.70 -9.38 22.58
N LEU A 302 3.58 -10.05 22.33
CA LEU A 302 2.31 -9.39 21.97
C LEU A 302 1.82 -8.47 23.10
N VAL A 303 1.92 -8.90 24.36
CA VAL A 303 1.56 -8.08 25.53
C VAL A 303 2.48 -6.85 25.66
N GLU A 304 3.78 -7.03 25.51
CA GLU A 304 4.76 -5.93 25.56
C GLU A 304 4.49 -4.89 24.47
N LEU A 305 4.34 -5.33 23.22
CA LEU A 305 4.03 -4.45 22.10
C LEU A 305 2.67 -3.76 22.27
N THR A 306 1.67 -4.46 22.82
CA THR A 306 0.37 -3.85 23.15
C THR A 306 0.52 -2.65 24.09
N ASN A 307 1.35 -2.78 25.12
CA ASN A 307 1.60 -1.70 26.07
C ASN A 307 2.34 -0.52 25.41
N ILE A 308 3.34 -0.81 24.57
CA ILE A 308 4.05 0.21 23.79
C ILE A 308 3.05 0.97 22.90
N PHE A 309 2.24 0.28 22.10
CA PHE A 309 1.30 0.94 21.20
C PHE A 309 0.24 1.75 21.94
N LYS A 310 -0.26 1.29 23.10
CA LYS A 310 -1.19 2.09 23.93
C LYS A 310 -0.56 3.38 24.42
N ASP A 311 0.66 3.32 24.95
CA ASP A 311 1.38 4.51 25.42
C ASP A 311 1.72 5.47 24.28
N THR A 312 2.28 4.96 23.18
CA THR A 312 2.61 5.76 21.99
C THR A 312 1.38 6.38 21.36
N THR A 313 0.24 5.67 21.31
CA THR A 313 -1.05 6.23 20.84
C THR A 313 -1.47 7.43 21.70
N ALA A 314 -1.39 7.31 23.03
CA ALA A 314 -1.75 8.41 23.93
C ALA A 314 -0.83 9.64 23.75
N LYS A 315 0.47 9.41 23.56
CA LYS A 315 1.45 10.47 23.25
C LYS A 315 1.17 11.13 21.91
N LEU A 316 0.91 10.34 20.87
CA LEU A 316 0.62 10.84 19.53
C LEU A 316 -0.67 11.66 19.49
N TRP A 317 -1.72 11.19 20.18
CA TRP A 317 -2.97 11.92 20.29
C TRP A 317 -2.77 13.31 20.91
N LYS A 318 -1.99 13.40 22.00
CA LYS A 318 -1.66 14.70 22.64
C LYS A 318 -0.93 15.65 21.69
N ARG A 319 -0.03 15.12 20.85
CA ARG A 319 0.67 15.93 19.84
C ARG A 319 -0.30 16.48 18.81
N PHE A 320 -1.14 15.64 18.21
CA PHE A 320 -2.13 16.13 17.26
C PHE A 320 -3.14 17.08 17.90
N ALA A 321 -3.46 16.91 19.18
CA ALA A 321 -4.38 17.82 19.87
C ALA A 321 -3.80 19.22 20.04
N SER A 322 -2.47 19.37 19.98
CA SER A 322 -1.79 20.67 19.96
C SER A 322 -1.62 21.28 18.57
N TYR A 323 -1.94 20.54 17.50
CA TYR A 323 -1.76 21.03 16.14
C TYR A 323 -2.87 22.00 15.74
N HIS A 324 -2.48 23.05 15.03
CA HIS A 324 -3.42 23.92 14.34
C HIS A 324 -3.99 23.22 13.11
N ARG A 325 -5.10 23.74 12.55
CA ARG A 325 -5.80 23.12 11.42
C ARG A 325 -4.88 22.91 10.21
N GLU A 326 -3.99 23.86 9.94
CA GLU A 326 -3.02 23.81 8.84
C GLU A 326 -2.03 22.65 9.00
N GLN A 327 -1.62 22.38 10.24
CA GLN A 327 -0.75 21.25 10.57
C GLN A 327 -1.48 19.91 10.45
N LEU A 328 -2.75 19.85 10.90
CA LEU A 328 -3.61 18.67 10.70
C LEU A 328 -3.89 18.41 9.22
N MET A 329 -4.08 19.46 8.43
CA MET A 329 -4.20 19.38 6.97
C MET A 329 -2.93 18.82 6.34
N ASP A 330 -1.76 19.34 6.70
CA ASP A 330 -0.50 18.86 6.14
C ASP A 330 -0.22 17.41 6.53
N ALA A 331 -0.41 17.05 7.81
CA ALA A 331 -0.20 15.68 8.26
C ALA A 331 -1.07 14.68 7.46
N GLY A 332 -2.36 14.98 7.29
CA GLY A 332 -3.27 14.14 6.52
C GLY A 332 -2.97 14.13 5.02
N ALA A 333 -2.69 15.29 4.42
CA ALA A 333 -2.40 15.41 2.99
C ALA A 333 -1.11 14.66 2.64
N LEU A 334 -0.07 14.80 3.45
CA LEU A 334 1.19 14.08 3.29
C LEU A 334 1.03 12.58 3.54
N THR A 335 0.15 12.15 4.45
CA THR A 335 -0.17 10.72 4.62
C THR A 335 -0.66 10.07 3.33
N TYR A 336 -1.53 10.75 2.58
CA TYR A 336 -2.04 10.25 1.30
C TYR A 336 -1.01 10.39 0.18
N TYR A 337 -0.38 11.55 0.08
CA TYR A 337 0.62 11.83 -0.95
C TYR A 337 1.85 10.91 -0.84
N ASN A 338 2.33 10.62 0.38
CA ASN A 338 3.52 9.81 0.64
C ASN A 338 3.31 8.30 0.47
N ILE A 339 2.14 7.86 0.06
CA ILE A 339 1.83 6.42 0.02
C ILE A 339 2.75 5.62 -0.92
N ILE A 340 3.39 6.28 -1.89
CA ILE A 340 4.32 5.68 -2.86
C ILE A 340 5.80 5.97 -2.55
N LYS A 341 6.12 6.60 -1.40
CA LYS A 341 7.49 7.01 -1.06
C LYS A 341 8.48 5.84 -1.01
N ASP A 342 7.99 4.65 -0.70
CA ASP A 342 8.80 3.43 -0.55
C ASP A 342 9.52 3.09 -1.87
N PHE A 343 9.02 3.54 -3.03
CA PHE A 343 9.76 3.45 -4.29
C PHE A 343 11.13 4.13 -4.21
N ALA A 344 11.18 5.32 -3.61
CA ALA A 344 12.40 6.09 -3.46
C ALA A 344 13.32 5.47 -2.40
N HIS A 345 12.77 4.88 -1.33
CA HIS A 345 13.55 4.13 -0.33
C HIS A 345 14.22 2.92 -0.96
N VAL A 346 13.47 2.10 -1.70
CA VAL A 346 14.01 0.91 -2.39
C VAL A 346 15.05 1.29 -3.44
N ALA A 347 14.84 2.38 -4.19
CA ALA A 347 15.80 2.90 -5.16
C ALA A 347 17.00 3.63 -4.50
N GLY A 348 16.95 3.90 -3.20
CA GLY A 348 17.97 4.64 -2.45
C GLY A 348 18.08 6.12 -2.86
N CYS A 349 16.99 6.72 -3.34
CA CYS A 349 16.95 8.13 -3.78
C CYS A 349 15.92 8.96 -3.01
N TYR A 350 15.53 8.51 -1.81
CA TYR A 350 14.59 9.21 -0.95
C TYR A 350 15.21 10.51 -0.44
N GLU A 351 14.43 11.59 -0.44
CA GLU A 351 14.80 12.89 0.11
C GLU A 351 13.62 13.41 0.90
N ALA A 352 13.79 13.73 2.19
CA ALA A 352 12.66 14.12 3.04
C ALA A 352 11.89 15.33 2.48
N ASP A 353 12.59 16.28 1.84
CA ASP A 353 12.01 17.48 1.23
C ASP A 353 11.07 17.19 0.04
N ASP A 354 11.31 16.09 -0.68
CA ASP A 354 10.45 15.65 -1.77
C ASP A 354 9.10 15.13 -1.26
N TRP A 355 9.06 14.61 -0.04
CA TRP A 355 7.92 13.88 0.52
C TRP A 355 7.22 14.62 1.65
N ASN A 356 7.88 15.56 2.34
CA ASN A 356 7.31 16.23 3.52
C ASN A 356 6.84 17.67 3.24
N LYS A 357 6.50 17.99 1.98
CA LYS A 357 6.07 19.32 1.54
C LYS A 357 4.89 19.26 0.56
N ILE A 358 4.01 20.26 0.65
CA ILE A 358 2.93 20.49 -0.31
C ILE A 358 3.43 21.42 -1.41
N ASP A 359 3.31 21.00 -2.67
CA ASP A 359 3.68 21.78 -3.84
C ASP A 359 2.97 23.13 -3.87
N GLU A 360 3.69 24.21 -4.18
CA GLU A 360 3.13 25.56 -4.24
C GLU A 360 1.90 25.69 -5.16
N ARG A 361 1.77 24.82 -6.17
CA ARG A 361 0.62 24.80 -7.09
C ARG A 361 -0.59 24.13 -6.47
N ALA A 362 -0.39 23.11 -5.63
CA ALA A 362 -1.45 22.48 -4.85
C ALA A 362 -1.89 23.39 -3.69
N ASP A 363 -0.93 24.03 -3.02
CA ASP A 363 -1.19 24.85 -1.83
C ASP A 363 -2.10 26.06 -2.10
N ARG A 364 -2.09 26.60 -3.33
CA ARG A 364 -3.01 27.67 -3.78
C ARG A 364 -4.48 27.35 -3.59
N PHE A 365 -4.84 26.06 -3.54
CA PHE A 365 -6.22 25.61 -3.34
C PHE A 365 -6.58 25.46 -1.86
N ARG A 366 -5.61 25.45 -0.93
CA ARG A 366 -5.85 25.25 0.51
C ARG A 366 -6.97 26.14 1.07
N PRO A 367 -7.07 27.44 0.75
CA PRO A 367 -8.16 28.29 1.27
C PRO A 367 -9.56 27.84 0.87
N LEU A 368 -9.70 27.07 -0.22
CA LEU A 368 -10.99 26.50 -0.66
C LEU A 368 -11.36 25.22 0.10
N LEU A 369 -10.37 24.48 0.61
CA LEU A 369 -10.53 23.17 1.23
C LEU A 369 -10.95 23.30 2.70
N ASN A 370 -12.10 23.92 2.93
CA ASN A 370 -12.82 23.83 4.19
C ASN A 370 -13.60 22.49 4.27
N ASP A 371 -14.11 22.17 5.46
CA ASP A 371 -14.71 20.86 5.73
C ASP A 371 -16.01 20.66 4.94
N GLU A 372 -16.82 21.71 4.76
CA GLU A 372 -18.08 21.66 4.00
C GLU A 372 -17.81 21.39 2.52
N TYR A 373 -16.97 22.22 1.90
CA TYR A 373 -16.58 22.05 0.50
C TYR A 373 -15.94 20.68 0.28
N GLY A 374 -15.03 20.29 1.18
CA GLY A 374 -14.33 19.01 1.08
C GLY A 374 -15.23 17.80 1.16
N ASN A 375 -16.17 17.77 2.09
CA ASN A 375 -17.11 16.66 2.20
C ASN A 375 -17.97 16.51 0.94
N GLN A 376 -18.44 17.64 0.38
CA GLN A 376 -19.28 17.61 -0.83
C GLN A 376 -18.51 17.11 -2.06
N ILE A 377 -17.33 17.68 -2.32
CA ILE A 377 -16.59 17.35 -3.54
C ILE A 377 -15.93 15.96 -3.46
N LEU A 378 -15.44 15.53 -2.29
CA LEU A 378 -14.86 14.19 -2.14
C LEU A 378 -15.91 13.11 -2.43
N GLY A 379 -17.12 13.26 -1.88
CA GLY A 379 -18.24 12.37 -2.17
C GLY A 379 -18.60 12.36 -3.66
N ALA A 380 -18.65 13.53 -4.30
CA ALA A 380 -18.95 13.66 -5.73
C ALA A 380 -17.87 13.09 -6.66
N LEU A 381 -16.60 13.09 -6.21
CA LEU A 381 -15.46 12.52 -6.94
C LEU A 381 -15.48 10.98 -6.91
N PHE A 382 -15.74 10.36 -5.75
CA PHE A 382 -15.73 8.90 -5.59
C PHE A 382 -16.99 8.24 -6.12
N VAL A 383 -18.14 8.84 -5.84
CA VAL A 383 -19.44 8.39 -6.31
C VAL A 383 -19.89 9.45 -7.31
N PRO A 384 -19.84 9.20 -8.63
CA PRO A 384 -20.02 10.21 -9.68
C PRO A 384 -21.47 10.70 -9.77
N LEU A 385 -21.90 11.43 -8.74
CA LEU A 385 -23.26 11.91 -8.55
C LEU A 385 -23.45 13.23 -9.33
N SER A 386 -22.54 14.19 -9.16
CA SER A 386 -22.77 15.59 -9.58
C SER A 386 -21.64 16.27 -10.36
N CYS A 387 -20.42 15.74 -10.39
CA CYS A 387 -19.31 16.38 -11.12
C CYS A 387 -19.58 16.44 -12.65
N PRO A 388 -19.44 17.63 -13.29
CA PRO A 388 -19.62 17.77 -14.73
C PRO A 388 -18.72 16.87 -15.58
N SER A 389 -17.48 16.61 -15.16
CA SER A 389 -16.53 15.78 -15.91
C SER A 389 -16.97 14.31 -16.02
N HIS A 390 -17.81 13.84 -15.08
CA HIS A 390 -18.28 12.46 -15.01
C HIS A 390 -19.43 12.17 -15.99
N GLN A 391 -20.05 13.20 -16.55
CA GLN A 391 -21.22 13.11 -17.40
C GLN A 391 -20.86 12.45 -18.75
N VAL A 392 -21.64 11.46 -19.19
CA VAL A 392 -21.46 10.85 -20.51
C VAL A 392 -22.75 10.86 -21.33
N SER A 393 -22.67 10.38 -22.57
CA SER A 393 -23.84 10.20 -23.42
C SER A 393 -24.95 9.43 -22.69
N PRO A 394 -26.22 9.84 -22.79
CA PRO A 394 -27.34 9.13 -22.17
C PRO A 394 -27.55 7.71 -22.70
N TYR A 395 -26.85 7.33 -23.79
CA TYR A 395 -26.87 5.98 -24.37
C TYR A 395 -25.81 5.03 -23.80
N VAL A 396 -25.02 5.46 -22.80
CA VAL A 396 -23.99 4.65 -22.15
C VAL A 396 -24.40 4.40 -20.70
N MET A 397 -24.07 3.22 -20.18
CA MET A 397 -24.30 2.85 -18.77
C MET A 397 -22.98 2.44 -18.11
N MET A 398 -22.72 3.00 -16.94
CA MET A 398 -21.57 2.66 -16.11
C MET A 398 -21.75 1.29 -15.44
N GLN A 399 -20.66 0.55 -15.27
CA GLN A 399 -20.64 -0.66 -14.44
C GLN A 399 -21.15 -0.35 -13.03
N HIS A 400 -21.91 -1.29 -12.43
CA HIS A 400 -22.51 -1.25 -11.10
C HIS A 400 -23.67 -0.24 -10.89
N SER A 401 -23.60 0.98 -11.45
CA SER A 401 -24.63 2.00 -11.23
C SER A 401 -25.72 2.04 -12.31
N ASN A 402 -25.44 1.57 -13.52
CA ASN A 402 -26.27 1.74 -14.73
C ASN A 402 -26.59 3.20 -15.08
N LEU A 403 -25.92 4.18 -14.47
CA LEU A 403 -26.10 5.60 -14.78
C LEU A 403 -25.23 6.00 -16.00
N PRO A 404 -25.61 7.05 -16.75
CA PRO A 404 -24.79 7.61 -17.83
C PRO A 404 -23.63 8.45 -17.26
N LYS A 405 -22.74 7.77 -16.52
CA LYS A 405 -21.61 8.35 -15.80
C LYS A 405 -20.30 7.60 -16.07
N ARG A 406 -19.18 8.25 -15.77
CA ARG A 406 -17.85 7.65 -15.65
C ARG A 406 -17.08 8.36 -14.53
N THR A 407 -16.12 7.69 -13.90
CA THR A 407 -15.31 8.30 -12.83
C THR A 407 -14.19 9.19 -13.36
N TYR A 408 -13.48 8.77 -14.42
CA TYR A 408 -12.33 9.51 -14.94
C TYR A 408 -12.53 9.96 -16.39
N SER A 409 -12.12 11.20 -16.68
CA SER A 409 -12.22 11.84 -17.99
C SER A 409 -11.13 11.35 -18.93
N PRO A 410 -11.45 10.57 -20.00
CA PRO A 410 -10.45 9.96 -20.86
C PRO A 410 -9.73 10.98 -21.74
N LEU A 411 -8.59 10.58 -22.31
CA LEU A 411 -7.97 11.26 -23.44
C LEU A 411 -8.78 10.98 -24.72
N SER A 412 -9.21 12.01 -25.44
CA SER A 412 -9.68 11.84 -26.82
C SER A 412 -8.54 11.33 -27.72
N ALA A 413 -8.87 10.51 -28.72
CA ALA A 413 -7.91 10.11 -29.76
C ALA A 413 -7.32 11.31 -30.52
N ALA A 414 -8.06 12.43 -30.55
CA ALA A 414 -7.60 13.70 -31.11
C ALA A 414 -6.51 14.40 -30.27
N ALA A 415 -6.19 13.90 -29.07
CA ALA A 415 -5.11 14.45 -28.24
C ALA A 415 -3.77 14.56 -28.99
N SER A 416 -3.52 13.61 -29.91
CA SER A 416 -2.30 13.57 -30.74
C SER A 416 -2.20 14.69 -31.77
N VAL A 417 -3.30 15.40 -32.04
CA VAL A 417 -3.38 16.46 -33.06
C VAL A 417 -3.82 17.82 -32.50
N ASP A 418 -4.10 17.91 -31.20
CA ASP A 418 -4.53 19.15 -30.54
C ASP A 418 -3.32 20.02 -30.13
N ASP A 419 -3.16 21.16 -30.80
CA ASP A 419 -2.11 22.17 -30.54
C ASP A 419 -2.31 22.97 -29.25
N GLY A 420 -3.50 22.89 -28.65
CA GLY A 420 -3.92 23.76 -27.56
C GLY A 420 -3.47 23.32 -26.17
N CYS A 421 -2.90 22.13 -25.99
CA CYS A 421 -2.72 21.49 -24.69
C CYS A 421 -1.28 21.49 -24.17
N VAL A 422 -1.11 21.51 -22.84
CA VAL A 422 0.22 21.34 -22.22
C VAL A 422 0.54 19.84 -22.07
N PRO A 423 1.72 19.36 -22.50
CA PRO A 423 2.03 17.93 -22.45
C PRO A 423 2.34 17.41 -21.04
N THR A 424 2.82 18.28 -20.15
CA THR A 424 3.32 17.93 -18.82
C THR A 424 2.97 19.00 -17.78
N VAL A 425 2.92 18.62 -16.50
CA VAL A 425 2.89 19.55 -15.37
C VAL A 425 4.27 20.16 -15.06
N GLY A 426 5.33 19.73 -15.74
CA GLY A 426 6.71 20.19 -15.54
C GLY A 426 7.66 19.03 -15.24
N ASN A 427 8.95 19.24 -15.54
CA ASN A 427 9.98 18.21 -15.43
C ASN A 427 10.84 18.31 -14.15
N ARG A 428 10.43 19.15 -13.20
CA ARG A 428 11.13 19.36 -11.92
C ARG A 428 10.14 19.29 -10.78
N ILE A 429 10.61 18.83 -9.63
CA ILE A 429 9.87 18.92 -8.38
C ILE A 429 9.88 20.40 -7.96
N HIS A 430 8.71 21.03 -7.88
CA HIS A 430 8.60 22.43 -7.47
C HIS A 430 8.85 22.59 -5.97
N PRO A 431 9.26 23.78 -5.50
CA PRO A 431 9.27 24.10 -4.09
C PRO A 431 7.93 23.82 -3.43
N GLY A 432 7.96 23.51 -2.13
CA GLY A 432 6.75 23.26 -1.37
C GLY A 432 6.81 23.89 0.00
N VAL A 433 5.65 23.96 0.64
CA VAL A 433 5.43 24.51 1.97
C VAL A 433 4.96 23.42 2.91
N THR A 434 5.24 23.58 4.20
CA THR A 434 4.69 22.74 5.26
C THR A 434 4.61 23.55 6.55
N TYR A 435 3.54 23.33 7.32
CA TYR A 435 3.33 23.87 8.66
C TYR A 435 3.75 22.88 9.75
N LEU A 436 4.20 21.69 9.37
CA LEU A 436 4.72 20.68 10.29
C LEU A 436 6.14 21.02 10.74
N PRO A 437 6.58 20.49 11.90
CA PRO A 437 7.98 20.55 12.30
C PRO A 437 8.91 19.95 11.23
N GLU A 438 10.15 20.43 11.20
CA GLU A 438 11.18 19.80 10.39
C GLU A 438 11.38 18.35 10.78
N LYS A 439 11.63 17.52 9.77
CA LYS A 439 11.86 16.08 9.96
C LYS A 439 13.21 15.86 10.65
N VAL A 440 13.22 15.09 11.73
CA VAL A 440 14.45 14.64 12.39
C VAL A 440 15.13 13.58 11.51
N ASP A 441 16.44 13.68 11.32
CA ASP A 441 17.22 12.75 10.49
C ASP A 441 17.46 11.40 11.20
N LYS A 442 16.39 10.62 11.34
CA LYS A 442 16.38 9.33 12.02
C LYS A 442 15.32 8.42 11.41
N TYR A 443 15.76 7.24 10.99
CA TYR A 443 14.94 6.23 10.33
C TYR A 443 15.17 4.87 10.98
N ARG A 444 14.15 4.33 11.65
CA ARG A 444 14.17 3.01 12.28
C ARG A 444 14.03 1.92 11.22
N THR A 445 15.03 1.05 11.13
CA THR A 445 15.06 -0.11 10.23
C THR A 445 15.31 -1.40 11.01
N THR A 446 15.22 -2.55 10.33
CA THR A 446 15.64 -3.86 10.85
C THR A 446 17.14 -3.93 11.15
N GLN A 447 17.95 -3.00 10.62
CA GLN A 447 19.38 -2.88 10.90
C GLN A 447 19.70 -1.77 11.93
N GLY A 448 18.69 -1.29 12.66
CA GLY A 448 18.81 -0.23 13.65
C GLY A 448 18.43 1.15 13.11
N ASP A 449 18.74 2.19 13.90
CA ASP A 449 18.50 3.59 13.53
C ASP A 449 19.58 4.08 12.56
N LEU A 450 19.16 4.67 11.45
CA LEU A 450 20.03 5.21 10.40
C LEU A 450 19.72 6.69 10.15
N THR A 451 20.74 7.43 9.69
CA THR A 451 20.53 8.71 9.00
C THR A 451 19.95 8.46 7.61
N LEU A 452 19.38 9.49 6.98
CA LEU A 452 18.92 9.42 5.60
C LEU A 452 20.05 9.01 4.64
N GLN A 453 21.25 9.57 4.84
CA GLN A 453 22.40 9.27 3.99
C GLN A 453 22.82 7.81 4.11
N GLU A 454 22.90 7.28 5.33
CA GLU A 454 23.19 5.87 5.59
C GLU A 454 22.11 4.97 4.98
N LEU A 455 20.82 5.30 5.17
CA LEU A 455 19.70 4.53 4.64
C LEU A 455 19.77 4.42 3.11
N ASN A 456 19.85 5.56 2.42
CA ASN A 456 19.95 5.58 0.95
C ASN A 456 21.17 4.81 0.44
N LYS A 457 22.33 4.94 1.10
CA LYS A 457 23.54 4.21 0.74
C LYS A 457 23.33 2.71 0.89
N ARG A 458 22.83 2.25 2.04
CA ARG A 458 22.59 0.83 2.30
C ARG A 458 21.52 0.26 1.38
N CYS A 459 20.47 1.00 1.06
CA CYS A 459 19.47 0.57 0.08
C CYS A 459 20.08 0.43 -1.32
N LYS A 460 21.07 1.24 -1.72
CA LYS A 460 21.76 1.01 -3.02
C LYS A 460 22.65 -0.23 -3.00
N GLU A 461 23.34 -0.46 -1.89
CA GLU A 461 24.34 -1.54 -1.75
C GLU A 461 23.70 -2.91 -1.49
N PHE A 462 22.61 -2.95 -0.73
CA PHE A 462 21.91 -4.17 -0.37
C PHE A 462 21.07 -4.67 -1.55
N LEU A 463 21.29 -5.93 -1.93
CA LEU A 463 20.52 -6.60 -2.98
C LEU A 463 20.11 -7.98 -2.44
N PRO A 464 18.81 -8.21 -2.17
CA PRO A 464 18.31 -9.50 -1.72
C PRO A 464 18.75 -10.62 -2.67
N ALA A 465 19.02 -11.82 -2.16
CA ALA A 465 19.41 -12.96 -2.98
C ALA A 465 18.32 -13.31 -4.00
N LEU A 466 17.04 -13.17 -3.68
CA LEU A 466 15.94 -13.35 -4.63
C LEU A 466 15.95 -12.37 -5.80
N PHE A 467 16.57 -11.21 -5.65
CA PHE A 467 16.69 -10.24 -6.74
C PHE A 467 17.87 -10.56 -7.68
N LYS A 468 18.73 -11.51 -7.31
CA LYS A 468 19.92 -11.89 -8.07
C LYS A 468 19.68 -13.17 -8.86
N GLU A 469 20.45 -13.35 -9.92
CA GLU A 469 20.60 -14.66 -10.54
C GLU A 469 21.19 -15.66 -9.54
N PRO A 470 20.73 -16.93 -9.54
CA PRO A 470 19.80 -17.52 -10.51
C PRO A 470 18.30 -17.39 -10.16
N PHE A 471 17.92 -16.69 -9.09
CA PHE A 471 16.57 -16.72 -8.53
C PHE A 471 15.60 -15.70 -9.12
N ARG A 472 16.13 -14.59 -9.65
CA ARG A 472 15.37 -13.40 -10.01
C ARG A 472 14.11 -13.68 -10.83
N TYR A 473 14.21 -14.54 -11.84
CA TYR A 473 13.13 -14.83 -12.77
C TYR A 473 12.39 -16.13 -12.49
N LEU A 474 12.66 -16.77 -11.35
CA LEU A 474 11.95 -17.99 -10.96
C LEU A 474 10.59 -17.60 -10.34
N ASP A 475 9.52 -18.11 -10.92
CA ASP A 475 8.16 -17.96 -10.43
C ASP A 475 7.55 -19.30 -10.02
N ASP A 476 6.37 -19.25 -9.39
CA ASP A 476 5.66 -20.46 -8.95
C ASP A 476 5.27 -21.37 -10.14
N THR A 477 5.12 -20.81 -11.36
CA THR A 477 4.89 -21.59 -12.58
C THR A 477 6.13 -22.41 -12.96
N TRP A 478 7.32 -21.80 -12.93
CA TRP A 478 8.58 -22.49 -13.17
C TRP A 478 8.83 -23.56 -12.12
N VAL A 479 8.63 -23.23 -10.83
CA VAL A 479 8.80 -24.17 -9.71
C VAL A 479 7.90 -25.39 -9.89
N LYS A 480 6.64 -25.21 -10.30
CA LYS A 480 5.71 -26.32 -10.53
C LYS A 480 6.26 -27.41 -11.46
N TYR A 481 7.06 -27.03 -12.46
CA TYR A 481 7.66 -27.98 -13.42
C TYR A 481 9.10 -28.38 -13.07
N HIS A 482 9.70 -27.79 -12.03
CA HIS A 482 11.10 -28.00 -11.64
C HIS A 482 11.26 -28.19 -10.12
N PHE A 483 10.20 -28.58 -9.41
CA PHE A 483 10.16 -28.66 -7.94
C PHE A 483 11.17 -29.68 -7.38
N ASP A 484 11.62 -30.62 -8.22
CA ASP A 484 12.62 -31.63 -7.91
C ASP A 484 14.06 -31.20 -8.20
N SER A 485 14.25 -30.04 -8.82
CA SER A 485 15.57 -29.50 -9.16
C SER A 485 16.30 -28.91 -7.95
N PRO A 486 17.65 -28.97 -7.94
CA PRO A 486 18.45 -28.30 -6.89
C PRO A 486 18.17 -26.79 -6.80
N LEU A 487 17.89 -26.14 -7.93
CA LEU A 487 17.65 -24.70 -7.98
C LEU A 487 16.31 -24.31 -7.31
N ALA A 488 15.25 -25.08 -7.52
CA ALA A 488 13.99 -24.87 -6.81
C ALA A 488 14.16 -25.12 -5.30
N ASP A 489 14.92 -26.16 -4.94
CA ASP A 489 15.22 -26.49 -3.56
C ASP A 489 15.97 -25.35 -2.84
N GLU A 490 16.99 -24.77 -3.47
CA GLU A 490 17.72 -23.60 -2.96
C GLU A 490 16.81 -22.36 -2.81
N LEU A 491 15.96 -22.09 -3.80
CA LEU A 491 14.98 -20.98 -3.76
C LEU A 491 14.07 -21.08 -2.52
N TYR A 492 13.56 -22.27 -2.24
CA TYR A 492 12.69 -22.49 -1.07
C TYR A 492 13.48 -22.45 0.24
N LYS A 493 14.70 -23.02 0.27
CA LYS A 493 15.56 -22.98 1.46
C LYS A 493 15.94 -21.56 1.86
N LEU A 494 16.10 -20.65 0.90
CA LEU A 494 16.33 -19.23 1.19
C LEU A 494 15.15 -18.64 1.98
N GLU A 495 13.91 -18.90 1.56
CA GLU A 495 12.71 -18.43 2.25
C GLU A 495 12.57 -19.06 3.65
N GLN A 496 12.83 -20.36 3.74
CA GLN A 496 12.68 -21.17 4.95
C GLN A 496 13.78 -20.95 6.00
N ARG A 497 14.84 -20.18 5.71
CA ARG A 497 16.03 -20.11 6.58
C ARG A 497 15.76 -19.59 8.01
N GLN A 498 14.76 -18.73 8.16
CA GLN A 498 14.30 -18.18 9.44
C GLN A 498 13.07 -18.93 9.99
N SER A 499 12.58 -19.93 9.26
CA SER A 499 11.41 -20.69 9.66
C SER A 499 11.73 -21.59 10.86
N ARG A 500 10.82 -21.65 11.84
CA ARG A 500 11.00 -22.54 13.00
C ARG A 500 10.75 -24.00 12.65
N THR A 501 9.90 -24.27 11.65
CA THR A 501 9.47 -25.63 11.28
C THR A 501 10.03 -26.11 9.94
N LEU A 502 10.22 -25.21 8.98
CA LEU A 502 10.57 -25.58 7.60
C LEU A 502 12.04 -25.38 7.24
N LYS A 503 12.89 -24.94 8.17
CA LYS A 503 14.30 -24.68 7.88
C LYS A 503 14.98 -25.87 7.21
N GLY A 504 15.40 -25.67 5.97
CA GLY A 504 16.13 -26.67 5.19
C GLY A 504 15.26 -27.74 4.51
N LYS A 505 13.93 -27.66 4.58
CA LYS A 505 13.03 -28.68 4.00
C LYS A 505 12.95 -28.65 2.47
N GLY A 506 13.15 -27.48 1.86
CA GLY A 506 13.21 -27.32 0.41
C GLY A 506 11.86 -27.22 -0.30
N ALA A 507 11.87 -27.40 -1.62
CA ALA A 507 10.72 -27.16 -2.50
C ALA A 507 9.68 -28.29 -2.54
N ARG A 508 9.95 -29.41 -1.87
CA ARG A 508 9.07 -30.58 -1.87
C ARG A 508 8.03 -30.58 -0.76
N VAL A 509 8.08 -29.59 0.14
CA VAL A 509 7.11 -29.47 1.23
C VAL A 509 5.73 -29.27 0.65
N THR A 510 4.80 -30.11 1.08
CA THR A 510 3.39 -30.02 0.72
C THR A 510 2.56 -29.44 1.85
N ARG A 511 1.41 -28.86 1.51
CA ARG A 511 0.43 -28.39 2.50
C ARG A 511 -0.01 -29.48 3.46
N ASP A 512 -0.16 -30.71 2.97
CA ASP A 512 -0.64 -31.83 3.78
C ASP A 512 0.42 -32.26 4.81
N GLU A 513 1.71 -32.20 4.48
CA GLU A 513 2.80 -32.40 5.44
C GLU A 513 2.84 -31.29 6.50
N ILE A 514 2.57 -30.04 6.14
CA ILE A 514 2.48 -28.93 7.11
C ILE A 514 1.31 -29.16 8.07
N ASN A 515 0.14 -29.52 7.53
CA ASN A 515 -1.04 -29.85 8.34
C ASN A 515 -0.80 -31.05 9.25
N ALA A 516 -0.03 -32.06 8.83
CA ALA A 516 0.30 -33.21 9.65
C ALA A 516 1.21 -32.84 10.85
N GLN A 517 2.09 -31.86 10.70
CA GLN A 517 2.98 -31.37 11.76
C GLN A 517 2.26 -30.56 12.84
N THR A 518 1.07 -30.03 12.56
CA THR A 518 0.31 -29.21 13.53
C THR A 518 -0.46 -30.04 14.56
N PHE A 519 -0.51 -31.37 14.40
CA PHE A 519 -1.20 -32.31 15.31
C PHE A 519 -0.27 -33.02 16.31
N GLU A 520 1.02 -32.67 16.35
CA GLU A 520 1.98 -33.05 17.40
C GLU A 520 2.28 -31.85 18.30
#